data_AF-A0A238VDQ4-F1
#
_entry.id   AF-A0A238VDQ4-F1
#
_cell.length_a   1.000
_cell.length_b   1.000
_cell.length_c   1.000
_cell.angle_alpha   90.00
_cell.angle_beta   90.00
_cell.angle_gamma   90.00
#
_symmetry.space_group_name_H-M   'P 1'
#
loop_
_entity.id
_entity.type
_entity.pdbx_description
1 polymer ?
#
loop_
_entity_poly.entity_id
_entity_poly.type
_entity_poly.pdbx_seq_one_letter_code
_entity_poly.pdbx_strand_id
1 'polypeptide(L)'
;MTTPTPTASLYAPRLPIFPRRVSGFYRRLKWTLLVVTLGIYYITPWLRWDRGPEMPDQAVLIDMANRRFYFFMIEIWPHEFYFVAGMLVMAGLALFLFTAALGRVWCGYACPQTVWTDLFILVERWIEGDRNARVRLHQAPWDLRKWRLRITKWVVWLVIGLLTGGAWVFYFTDAPTLLVDLANFSAPPIAYITIAILTATTFVFGGFMREQVCIYMCPWPRIQAAMMDEDTLTVAYRDWRGEPRGKGLRRRAAAEEAEASIRAAGPQIGPRSPVIPMPGMPSGLRVPKNTVAKGDCIDCNACVNVCPMGIDIRDGQQMACITCALCIDACDEVMEKTGQPRGLIDYIALSDAPAEAAGQPPQSVWRHVLRARNLIYAGLWSGIGIALVFALFLRPEVEMTVAPIRNPTHVVLADGTIRNAYDVRVRNKQGTEQIFDLSLDKPGLIITVEGSETDKITVPADSQGQARVYVDAPAGSPLAKSARSDLRLWVTGLESGERAAVETNFTGKGTE
;
A
#
# COMPACT_ATOMS: atom_id res chain seq x y z
N MET A 1 10.13 51.76 -29.46
CA MET A 1 9.68 50.36 -29.51
C MET A 1 10.63 49.54 -28.66
N THR A 2 10.24 49.22 -27.43
CA THR A 2 10.98 48.36 -26.51
C THR A 2 10.67 46.91 -26.84
N THR A 3 11.67 46.15 -27.26
CA THR A 3 11.57 44.70 -27.42
C THR A 3 11.24 44.06 -26.07
N PRO A 4 10.17 43.24 -25.95
CA PRO A 4 9.88 42.55 -24.71
C PRO A 4 10.98 41.53 -24.42
N THR A 5 11.62 41.67 -23.26
CA THR A 5 12.56 40.68 -22.71
C THR A 5 11.84 39.33 -22.61
N PRO A 6 12.41 38.23 -23.12
CA PRO A 6 11.77 36.92 -23.00
C PRO A 6 11.61 36.58 -21.52
N THR A 7 10.36 36.40 -21.09
CA THR A 7 10.02 35.91 -19.76
C THR A 7 10.67 34.54 -19.57
N ALA A 8 11.69 34.47 -18.71
CA ALA A 8 12.32 33.21 -18.36
C ALA A 8 11.26 32.29 -17.73
N SER A 9 10.97 31.17 -18.39
CA SER A 9 10.06 30.14 -17.87
C SER A 9 10.56 29.68 -16.50
N LEU A 10 9.74 29.83 -15.46
CA LEU A 10 10.01 29.30 -14.12
C LEU A 10 9.90 27.76 -14.07
N TYR A 11 9.39 27.14 -15.13
CA TYR A 11 9.26 25.69 -15.25
C TYR A 11 10.49 25.08 -15.95
N ALA A 12 11.23 24.23 -15.22
CA ALA A 12 12.30 23.43 -15.79
C ALA A 12 11.70 22.20 -16.50
N PRO A 13 11.96 22.00 -17.81
CA PRO A 13 11.45 20.85 -18.53
C PRO A 13 12.04 19.56 -17.95
N ARG A 14 11.19 18.55 -17.78
CA ARG A 14 11.59 17.24 -17.28
C ARG A 14 12.61 16.59 -18.21
N LEU A 15 13.71 16.11 -17.63
CA LEU A 15 14.65 15.23 -18.30
C LEU A 15 14.21 13.77 -18.14
N PRO A 16 14.01 13.01 -19.23
CA PRO A 16 13.60 11.62 -19.13
C PRO A 16 14.72 10.75 -18.56
N ILE A 17 14.35 9.86 -17.64
CA ILE A 17 15.29 8.95 -16.96
C ILE A 17 15.29 7.60 -17.67
N PHE A 18 16.49 7.10 -17.98
CA PHE A 18 16.69 5.79 -18.60
C PHE A 18 17.55 4.90 -17.69
N PRO A 19 16.94 4.12 -16.77
CA PRO A 19 17.70 3.29 -15.85
C PRO A 19 18.43 2.15 -16.58
N ARG A 20 19.72 1.99 -16.28
CA ARG A 20 20.55 0.88 -16.79
C ARG A 20 20.12 -0.45 -16.16
N ARG A 21 20.26 -1.55 -16.90
CA ARG A 21 20.15 -2.90 -16.32
C ARG A 21 21.23 -3.12 -15.25
N VAL A 22 20.82 -3.74 -14.15
CA VAL A 22 21.68 -4.18 -13.04
C VAL A 22 21.37 -5.63 -12.70
N SER A 23 22.31 -6.32 -12.09
CA SER A 23 22.17 -7.67 -11.52
C SER A 23 22.68 -7.67 -10.09
N GLY A 24 22.05 -8.43 -9.21
CA GLY A 24 22.47 -8.52 -7.81
C GLY A 24 21.37 -9.10 -6.92
N PHE A 25 21.53 -8.96 -5.61
CA PHE A 25 20.58 -9.49 -4.64
C PHE A 25 19.28 -8.68 -4.67
N TYR A 26 19.37 -7.35 -4.56
CA TYR A 26 18.21 -6.48 -4.45
C TYR A 26 17.38 -6.46 -5.74
N ARG A 27 18.03 -6.55 -6.89
CA ARG A 27 17.36 -6.72 -8.17
C ARG A 27 16.60 -8.03 -8.24
N ARG A 28 17.16 -9.15 -7.76
CA ARG A 28 16.46 -10.44 -7.69
C ARG A 28 15.28 -10.36 -6.73
N LEU A 29 15.46 -9.77 -5.55
CA LEU A 29 14.38 -9.54 -4.58
C LEU A 29 13.22 -8.74 -5.19
N LYS A 30 13.51 -7.63 -5.89
CA LYS A 30 12.50 -6.85 -6.61
C LYS A 30 11.78 -7.65 -7.68
N TRP A 31 12.48 -8.52 -8.42
CA TRP A 31 11.84 -9.41 -9.39
C TRP A 31 10.89 -10.38 -8.73
N THR A 32 11.32 -11.03 -7.65
CA THR A 32 10.46 -11.94 -6.88
C THR A 32 9.22 -11.23 -6.37
N LEU A 33 9.38 -10.06 -5.75
CA LEU A 33 8.24 -9.29 -5.24
C LEU A 33 7.32 -8.82 -6.36
N LEU A 34 7.85 -8.36 -7.49
CA LEU A 34 7.06 -7.97 -8.65
C LEU A 34 6.22 -9.15 -9.17
N VAL A 35 6.84 -10.33 -9.34
CA VAL A 35 6.13 -11.53 -9.79
C VAL A 35 5.08 -11.99 -8.78
N VAL A 36 5.39 -11.98 -7.48
CA VAL A 36 4.45 -12.38 -6.43
C VAL A 36 3.27 -11.42 -6.36
N THR A 37 3.51 -10.10 -6.31
CA THR A 37 2.45 -9.09 -6.19
C THR A 37 1.55 -9.06 -7.42
N LEU A 38 2.12 -9.08 -8.63
CA LEU A 38 1.32 -9.19 -9.86
C LEU A 38 0.63 -10.54 -9.97
N GLY A 39 1.29 -11.63 -9.55
CA GLY A 39 0.69 -12.96 -9.52
C GLY A 39 -0.54 -13.01 -8.62
N ILE A 40 -0.44 -12.52 -7.39
CA ILE A 40 -1.59 -12.38 -6.48
C ILE A 40 -2.68 -11.53 -7.14
N TYR A 41 -2.32 -10.37 -7.68
CA TYR A 41 -3.28 -9.45 -8.28
C TYR A 41 -4.04 -10.04 -9.47
N TYR A 42 -3.34 -10.75 -10.37
CA TYR A 42 -3.94 -11.29 -11.58
C TYR A 42 -4.61 -12.64 -11.40
N ILE A 43 -4.13 -13.48 -10.47
CA ILE A 43 -4.59 -14.87 -10.32
C ILE A 43 -5.75 -14.97 -9.32
N THR A 44 -5.74 -14.16 -8.24
CA THR A 44 -6.70 -14.31 -7.14
C THR A 44 -8.17 -14.29 -7.59
N PRO A 45 -8.63 -13.41 -8.50
CA PRO A 45 -10.02 -13.41 -8.95
C PRO A 45 -10.45 -14.70 -9.68
N TRP A 46 -9.49 -15.48 -10.20
CA TRP A 46 -9.76 -16.72 -10.94
C TRP A 46 -9.77 -17.95 -10.04
N LEU A 47 -9.32 -17.83 -8.78
CA LEU A 47 -9.31 -18.95 -7.85
C LEU A 47 -10.74 -19.31 -7.47
N ARG A 48 -11.11 -20.56 -7.72
CA ARG A 48 -12.39 -21.12 -7.29
C ARG A 48 -12.27 -21.71 -5.89
N TRP A 49 -13.31 -21.50 -5.11
CA TRP A 49 -13.39 -21.83 -3.70
C TRP A 49 -14.83 -22.19 -3.34
N ASP A 50 -15.08 -23.49 -3.18
CA ASP A 50 -16.41 -24.01 -2.86
C ASP A 50 -16.81 -23.66 -1.42
N ARG A 51 -17.99 -23.07 -1.28
CA ARG A 51 -18.61 -22.72 0.01
C ARG A 51 -19.99 -23.37 0.18
N GLY A 52 -20.48 -24.08 -0.84
CA GLY A 52 -21.85 -24.55 -0.92
C GLY A 52 -22.59 -24.00 -2.15
N PRO A 53 -23.74 -24.61 -2.49
CA PRO A 53 -24.44 -24.38 -3.75
C PRO A 53 -25.09 -22.99 -3.88
N GLU A 54 -25.41 -22.36 -2.75
CA GLU A 54 -26.11 -21.06 -2.71
C GLU A 54 -25.14 -19.86 -2.68
N MET A 55 -23.83 -20.10 -2.60
CA MET A 55 -22.81 -19.06 -2.48
C MET A 55 -21.97 -18.93 -3.76
N PRO A 56 -21.48 -17.72 -4.07
CA PRO A 56 -20.45 -17.56 -5.10
C PRO A 56 -19.23 -18.43 -4.76
N ASP A 57 -18.62 -19.04 -5.76
CA ASP A 57 -17.44 -19.91 -5.63
C ASP A 57 -16.15 -19.19 -6.03
N GLN A 58 -16.12 -17.86 -6.11
CA GLN A 58 -14.88 -17.09 -6.29
C GLN A 58 -14.18 -16.86 -4.95
N ALA A 59 -12.88 -17.15 -4.85
CA ALA A 59 -12.12 -17.10 -3.60
C ALA A 59 -12.11 -15.72 -2.94
N VAL A 60 -11.87 -14.65 -3.70
CA VAL A 60 -11.96 -13.28 -3.19
C VAL A 60 -12.92 -12.49 -4.07
N LEU A 61 -14.02 -12.03 -3.47
CA LEU A 61 -15.08 -11.32 -4.18
C LEU A 61 -15.68 -10.24 -3.28
N ILE A 62 -15.72 -9.01 -3.81
CA ILE A 62 -16.47 -7.90 -3.26
C ILE A 62 -17.82 -7.87 -3.95
N ASP A 63 -18.77 -8.62 -3.40
CA ASP A 63 -20.12 -8.73 -3.94
C ASP A 63 -20.93 -7.48 -3.55
N MET A 64 -21.01 -6.54 -4.48
CA MET A 64 -21.78 -5.31 -4.29
C MET A 64 -23.30 -5.55 -4.34
N ALA A 65 -23.76 -6.61 -5.00
CA ALA A 65 -25.19 -6.90 -5.14
C ALA A 65 -25.78 -7.40 -3.81
N ASN A 66 -25.10 -8.36 -3.18
CA ASN A 66 -25.49 -8.89 -1.88
C ASN A 66 -24.87 -8.15 -0.70
N ARG A 67 -24.04 -7.14 -0.97
CA ARG A 67 -23.30 -6.33 0.01
C ARG A 67 -22.42 -7.22 0.91
N ARG A 68 -21.62 -8.10 0.31
CA ARG A 68 -20.76 -9.05 1.01
C ARG A 68 -19.33 -8.96 0.55
N PHE A 69 -18.42 -9.25 1.47
CA PHE A 69 -17.01 -9.42 1.14
C PHE A 69 -16.61 -10.86 1.44
N TYR A 70 -16.22 -11.60 0.42
CA TYR A 70 -15.74 -12.96 0.53
C TYR A 70 -14.21 -12.98 0.45
N PHE A 71 -13.57 -13.67 1.39
CA PHE A 71 -12.14 -13.92 1.43
C PHE A 71 -11.88 -15.37 1.85
N PHE A 72 -11.76 -16.26 0.86
CA PHE A 72 -11.75 -17.72 1.04
C PHE A 72 -12.99 -18.17 1.80
N MET A 73 -12.86 -18.83 2.96
CA MET A 73 -14.00 -19.22 3.82
C MET A 73 -14.56 -18.06 4.65
N ILE A 74 -13.87 -16.93 4.70
CA ILE A 74 -14.28 -15.80 5.53
C ILE A 74 -15.27 -14.95 4.75
N GLU A 75 -16.49 -14.87 5.26
CA GLU A 75 -17.52 -13.97 4.78
C GLU A 75 -17.65 -12.79 5.77
N ILE A 76 -17.50 -11.57 5.27
CA ILE A 76 -17.64 -10.34 6.07
C ILE A 76 -18.89 -9.60 5.59
N TRP A 77 -19.83 -9.40 6.50
CA TRP A 77 -21.05 -8.65 6.25
C TRP A 77 -20.83 -7.13 6.47
N PRO A 78 -21.71 -6.25 5.99
CA PRO A 78 -21.54 -4.80 6.10
C PRO A 78 -21.48 -4.26 7.54
N HIS A 79 -22.13 -4.92 8.48
CA HIS A 79 -22.09 -4.55 9.91
C HIS A 79 -20.80 -5.03 10.59
N GLU A 80 -20.11 -6.00 9.97
CA GLU A 80 -18.82 -6.52 10.39
C GLU A 80 -17.66 -5.73 9.76
N PHE A 81 -17.96 -4.53 9.26
CA PHE A 81 -16.98 -3.62 8.69
C PHE A 81 -15.84 -3.26 9.66
N TYR A 82 -16.02 -3.51 10.96
CA TYR A 82 -14.94 -3.38 11.94
C TYR A 82 -13.74 -4.30 11.62
N PHE A 83 -13.92 -5.47 10.97
CA PHE A 83 -12.79 -6.28 10.50
C PHE A 83 -11.99 -5.54 9.42
N VAL A 84 -12.68 -4.95 8.44
CA VAL A 84 -12.05 -4.17 7.37
C VAL A 84 -11.36 -2.94 7.95
N ALA A 85 -12.02 -2.20 8.84
CA ALA A 85 -11.43 -1.05 9.52
C ALA A 85 -10.19 -1.44 10.33
N GLY A 86 -10.24 -2.55 11.07
CA GLY A 86 -9.11 -3.10 11.80
C GLY A 86 -7.93 -3.45 10.88
N MET A 87 -8.19 -4.10 9.75
CA MET A 87 -7.16 -4.39 8.73
C MET A 87 -6.55 -3.11 8.14
N LEU A 88 -7.34 -2.05 7.92
CA LEU A 88 -6.83 -0.76 7.46
C LEU A 88 -5.92 -0.09 8.50
N VAL A 89 -6.30 -0.15 9.79
CA VAL A 89 -5.45 0.34 10.89
C VAL A 89 -4.15 -0.46 10.95
N MET A 90 -4.22 -1.79 10.82
CA MET A 90 -3.03 -2.64 10.74
C MET A 90 -2.16 -2.29 9.54
N ALA A 91 -2.73 -2.03 8.37
CA ALA A 91 -1.95 -1.61 7.19
C ALA A 91 -1.23 -0.27 7.43
N GLY A 92 -1.89 0.69 8.08
CA GLY A 92 -1.28 1.97 8.48
C GLY A 92 -0.14 1.78 9.49
N LEU A 93 -0.36 0.99 10.54
CA LEU A 93 0.67 0.65 11.52
C LEU A 93 1.84 -0.13 10.92
N ALA A 94 1.58 -1.05 10.00
CA ALA A 94 2.61 -1.78 9.27
C ALA A 94 3.46 -0.81 8.45
N LEU A 95 2.83 0.11 7.71
CA LEU A 95 3.55 1.13 6.97
C LEU A 95 4.42 2.00 7.88
N PHE A 96 3.91 2.37 9.06
CA PHE A 96 4.66 3.12 10.06
C PHE A 96 5.85 2.33 10.63
N LEU A 97 5.63 1.06 10.97
CA LEU A 97 6.65 0.13 11.44
C LEU A 97 7.77 -0.03 10.41
N PHE A 98 7.43 -0.36 9.16
CA PHE A 98 8.42 -0.51 8.10
C PHE A 98 9.14 0.81 7.78
N THR A 99 8.44 1.94 7.87
CA THR A 99 9.05 3.26 7.64
C THR A 99 10.05 3.61 8.73
N ALA A 100 9.71 3.36 9.99
CA ALA A 100 10.61 3.58 11.11
C ALA A 100 11.79 2.59 11.12
N ALA A 101 11.64 1.37 10.63
CA ALA A 101 12.70 0.38 10.65
C ALA A 101 13.65 0.45 9.42
N LEU A 102 13.08 0.60 8.22
CA LEU A 102 13.77 0.38 6.93
C LEU A 102 13.55 1.54 5.94
N GLY A 103 13.15 2.71 6.45
CA GLY A 103 12.84 3.89 5.64
C GLY A 103 11.77 3.58 4.61
N ARG A 104 11.95 4.03 3.37
CA ARG A 104 10.90 4.00 2.34
C ARG A 104 10.76 2.67 1.59
N VAL A 105 11.09 1.55 2.23
CA VAL A 105 11.18 0.22 1.59
C VAL A 105 9.87 -0.18 0.90
N TRP A 106 8.71 0.20 1.45
CA TRP A 106 7.41 0.01 0.79
C TRP A 106 7.37 0.65 -0.61
N CYS A 107 7.77 1.92 -0.72
CA CYS A 107 7.86 2.62 -2.00
C CYS A 107 8.87 1.94 -2.93
N GLY A 108 9.95 1.41 -2.39
CA GLY A 108 11.02 0.78 -3.16
C GLY A 108 10.67 -0.57 -3.75
N TYR A 109 9.75 -1.33 -3.15
CA TYR A 109 9.56 -2.74 -3.49
C TYR A 109 8.12 -3.15 -3.81
N ALA A 110 7.11 -2.63 -3.11
CA ALA A 110 5.74 -3.15 -3.15
C ALA A 110 4.66 -2.12 -3.51
N CYS A 111 4.98 -0.83 -3.44
CA CYS A 111 4.04 0.22 -3.85
C CYS A 111 3.60 0.01 -5.31
N PRO A 112 2.29 0.11 -5.62
CA PRO A 112 1.75 -0.05 -6.97
C PRO A 112 2.56 0.72 -8.01
N GLN A 113 2.73 2.03 -7.83
CA GLN A 113 3.45 2.85 -8.79
C GLN A 113 4.83 2.28 -9.16
N THR A 114 5.56 1.70 -8.20
CA THR A 114 6.86 1.08 -8.43
C THR A 114 6.77 -0.25 -9.16
N VAL A 115 5.82 -1.13 -8.79
CA VAL A 115 5.63 -2.44 -9.43
C VAL A 115 5.32 -2.28 -10.91
N TRP A 116 4.33 -1.44 -11.26
CA TRP A 116 3.96 -1.19 -12.65
C TRP A 116 5.04 -0.43 -13.42
N THR A 117 5.69 0.57 -12.81
CA THR A 117 6.79 1.30 -13.48
C THR A 117 7.98 0.39 -13.78
N ASP A 118 8.35 -0.52 -12.85
CA ASP A 118 9.46 -1.46 -13.07
C ASP A 118 9.12 -2.49 -14.17
N LEU A 119 7.86 -2.94 -14.23
CA LEU A 119 7.34 -3.76 -15.33
C LEU A 119 7.40 -3.00 -16.68
N PHE A 120 6.99 -1.74 -16.71
CA PHE A 120 7.02 -0.94 -17.94
C PHE A 120 8.45 -0.66 -18.41
N ILE A 121 9.38 -0.45 -17.48
CA ILE A 121 10.82 -0.31 -17.77
C ILE A 121 11.41 -1.65 -18.25
N LEU A 122 10.92 -2.81 -17.78
CA LEU A 122 11.28 -4.10 -18.36
C LEU A 122 10.86 -4.17 -19.83
N VAL A 123 9.60 -3.87 -20.12
CA VAL A 123 9.06 -3.88 -21.50
C VAL A 123 9.88 -2.94 -22.40
N GLU A 124 10.21 -1.74 -21.91
CA GLU A 124 11.09 -0.83 -22.63
C GLU A 124 12.45 -1.42 -22.95
N ARG A 125 13.06 -2.09 -21.97
CA ARG A 125 14.38 -2.71 -22.17
C ARG A 125 14.31 -3.86 -23.17
N TRP A 126 13.19 -4.58 -23.21
CA TRP A 126 12.99 -5.67 -24.16
C TRP A 126 12.80 -5.17 -25.59
N ILE A 127 12.07 -4.06 -25.78
CA ILE A 127 11.74 -3.52 -27.11
C ILE A 127 12.81 -2.56 -27.63
N GLU A 128 13.22 -1.57 -26.83
CA GLU A 128 14.13 -0.48 -27.24
C GLU A 128 15.60 -0.73 -26.86
N GLY A 129 15.87 -1.74 -26.03
CA GLY A 129 17.20 -2.11 -25.56
C GLY A 129 17.63 -1.43 -24.25
N ASP A 130 18.89 -1.63 -23.86
CA ASP A 130 19.45 -1.07 -22.62
C ASP A 130 19.63 0.47 -22.71
N ARG A 131 20.01 1.09 -21.59
CA ARG A 131 20.11 2.56 -21.42
C ARG A 131 20.70 3.31 -22.63
N ASN A 132 21.89 2.93 -23.10
CA ASN A 132 22.57 3.66 -24.19
C ASN A 132 21.82 3.54 -25.53
N ALA A 133 21.09 2.45 -25.77
CA ALA A 133 20.24 2.32 -26.96
C ALA A 133 19.02 3.26 -26.85
N ARG A 134 18.38 3.31 -25.67
CA ARG A 134 17.23 4.20 -25.41
C ARG A 134 17.59 5.68 -25.46
N VAL A 135 18.73 6.09 -24.92
CA VAL A 135 19.21 7.48 -25.00
C VAL A 135 19.46 7.87 -26.45
N ARG A 136 20.16 7.02 -27.23
CA ARG A 136 20.37 7.25 -28.67
C ARG A 136 19.05 7.32 -29.43
N LEU A 137 18.11 6.41 -29.18
CA LEU A 137 16.79 6.39 -29.81
C LEU A 137 15.97 7.64 -29.44
N HIS A 138 16.10 8.14 -28.21
CA HIS A 138 15.43 9.35 -27.76
C HIS A 138 15.94 10.58 -28.53
N GLN A 139 17.26 10.72 -28.66
CA GLN A 139 17.92 11.84 -29.34
C GLN A 139 17.85 11.76 -30.88
N ALA A 140 17.70 10.56 -31.45
CA ALA A 140 17.58 10.37 -32.89
C ALA A 140 16.34 11.07 -33.47
N PRO A 141 16.37 11.51 -34.75
CA PRO A 141 15.18 12.02 -35.44
C PRO A 141 14.09 10.94 -35.55
N TRP A 142 12.87 11.36 -35.87
CA TRP A 142 11.76 10.44 -36.09
C TRP A 142 11.93 9.69 -37.43
N ASP A 143 12.39 8.43 -37.35
CA ASP A 143 12.46 7.50 -38.48
C ASP A 143 11.41 6.38 -38.34
N LEU A 144 11.24 5.57 -39.40
CA LEU A 144 10.27 4.46 -39.41
C LEU A 144 10.59 3.42 -38.32
N ARG A 145 11.87 3.20 -38.04
CA ARG A 145 12.32 2.29 -36.98
C ARG A 145 11.89 2.78 -35.60
N LYS A 146 12.09 4.05 -35.27
CA LYS A 146 11.70 4.68 -34.01
C LYS A 146 10.19 4.66 -33.86
N TRP A 147 9.44 4.98 -34.92
CA TRP A 147 7.99 4.85 -34.93
C TRP A 147 7.53 3.44 -34.56
N ARG A 148 8.08 2.41 -35.24
CA ARG A 148 7.76 1.01 -34.95
C ARG A 148 8.05 0.65 -33.49
N LEU A 149 9.25 0.96 -32.99
CA LEU A 149 9.64 0.64 -31.61
C LEU A 149 8.74 1.35 -30.57
N ARG A 150 8.39 2.62 -30.80
CA ARG A 150 7.53 3.39 -29.90
C ARG A 150 6.10 2.86 -29.90
N ILE A 151 5.53 2.58 -31.08
CA ILE A 151 4.19 1.99 -31.18
C ILE A 151 4.16 0.62 -30.53
N THR A 152 5.09 -0.28 -30.83
CA THR A 152 5.14 -1.60 -30.20
C THR A 152 5.19 -1.50 -28.69
N LYS A 153 6.02 -0.58 -28.15
CA LYS A 153 6.04 -0.31 -26.72
C LYS A 153 4.68 0.16 -26.18
N TRP A 154 4.07 1.16 -26.80
CA TRP A 154 2.80 1.70 -26.34
C TRP A 154 1.68 0.68 -26.42
N VAL A 155 1.66 -0.17 -27.45
CA VAL A 155 0.70 -1.28 -27.55
C VAL A 155 0.90 -2.26 -26.41
N VAL A 156 2.13 -2.69 -26.11
CA VAL A 156 2.38 -3.61 -24.99
C VAL A 156 2.02 -2.98 -23.64
N TRP A 157 2.34 -1.70 -23.43
CA TRP A 157 1.91 -0.97 -22.23
C TRP A 157 0.39 -0.85 -22.12
N LEU A 158 -0.29 -0.61 -23.24
CA LEU A 158 -1.75 -0.52 -23.28
C LEU A 158 -2.38 -1.87 -22.95
N VAL A 159 -1.84 -2.98 -23.47
CA VAL A 159 -2.28 -4.33 -23.12
C VAL A 159 -2.08 -4.61 -21.64
N ILE A 160 -0.92 -4.26 -21.06
CA ILE A 160 -0.69 -4.42 -19.62
C ILE A 160 -1.67 -3.55 -18.81
N GLY A 161 -1.92 -2.31 -19.24
CA GLY A 161 -2.91 -1.43 -18.63
C GLY A 161 -4.32 -2.00 -18.69
N LEU A 162 -4.71 -2.58 -19.83
CA LEU A 162 -6.01 -3.23 -20.05
C LEU A 162 -6.18 -4.45 -19.14
N LEU A 163 -5.16 -5.30 -19.08
CA LEU A 163 -5.14 -6.44 -18.15
C LEU A 163 -5.25 -5.96 -16.70
N THR A 164 -4.53 -4.89 -16.35
CA THR A 164 -4.57 -4.32 -14.99
C THR A 164 -5.99 -3.83 -14.66
N GLY A 165 -6.58 -3.00 -15.53
CA GLY A 165 -7.93 -2.48 -15.33
C GLY A 165 -8.98 -3.58 -15.29
N GLY A 166 -8.88 -4.58 -16.16
CA GLY A 166 -9.76 -5.76 -16.18
C GLY A 166 -9.66 -6.58 -14.90
N ALA A 167 -8.44 -6.90 -14.46
CA ALA A 167 -8.19 -7.66 -13.24
C ALA A 167 -8.79 -7.00 -12.00
N TRP A 168 -8.75 -5.67 -11.91
CA TRP A 168 -9.41 -4.96 -10.81
C TRP A 168 -10.92 -5.20 -10.78
N VAL A 169 -11.59 -5.12 -11.93
CA VAL A 169 -13.05 -5.29 -12.00
C VAL A 169 -13.47 -6.73 -11.66
N PHE A 170 -12.63 -7.73 -11.99
CA PHE A 170 -12.86 -9.12 -11.58
C PHE A 170 -12.89 -9.33 -10.07
N TYR A 171 -12.45 -8.38 -9.24
CA TYR A 171 -12.65 -8.46 -7.78
C TYR A 171 -14.07 -8.09 -7.33
N PHE A 172 -14.90 -7.48 -8.19
CA PHE A 172 -16.23 -6.95 -7.85
C PHE A 172 -17.38 -7.72 -8.51
N THR A 173 -17.07 -8.60 -9.47
CA THR A 173 -18.03 -9.42 -10.19
C THR A 173 -17.32 -10.71 -10.56
N ASP A 174 -18.08 -11.81 -10.62
CA ASP A 174 -17.52 -13.13 -10.93
C ASP A 174 -16.67 -13.09 -12.22
N ALA A 175 -15.41 -13.52 -12.10
CA ALA A 175 -14.40 -13.29 -13.13
C ALA A 175 -14.69 -14.05 -14.45
N PRO A 176 -15.03 -15.35 -14.45
CA PRO A 176 -15.35 -16.08 -15.67
C PRO A 176 -16.58 -15.51 -16.39
N THR A 177 -17.66 -15.21 -15.66
CA THR A 177 -18.89 -14.66 -16.26
C THR A 177 -18.64 -13.26 -16.83
N LEU A 178 -17.99 -12.38 -16.08
CA LEU A 178 -17.70 -11.03 -16.56
C LEU A 178 -16.78 -11.04 -17.79
N LEU A 179 -15.80 -11.95 -17.88
CA LEU A 179 -14.95 -12.06 -19.07
C LEU A 179 -15.78 -12.38 -20.33
N VAL A 180 -16.73 -13.30 -20.21
CA VAL A 180 -17.63 -13.66 -21.32
C VAL A 180 -18.52 -12.47 -21.68
N ASP A 181 -19.05 -11.76 -20.70
CA ASP A 181 -19.89 -10.58 -20.94
C ASP A 181 -19.13 -9.42 -21.60
N LEU A 182 -17.86 -9.23 -21.21
CA LEU A 182 -16.98 -8.24 -21.84
C LEU A 182 -16.68 -8.62 -23.30
N ALA A 183 -16.47 -9.91 -23.59
CA ALA A 183 -16.22 -10.40 -24.93
C ALA A 183 -17.46 -10.29 -25.85
N ASN A 184 -18.65 -10.47 -25.29
CA ASN A 184 -19.93 -10.39 -26.01
C ASN A 184 -20.51 -8.98 -26.10
N PHE A 185 -19.84 -7.96 -25.53
CA PHE A 185 -20.35 -6.60 -25.42
C PHE A 185 -21.65 -6.47 -24.61
N SER A 186 -21.94 -7.43 -23.71
CA SER A 186 -23.13 -7.47 -22.84
C SER A 186 -22.88 -6.96 -21.42
N ALA A 187 -21.62 -6.73 -21.03
CA ALA A 187 -21.31 -6.27 -19.67
C ALA A 187 -21.92 -4.90 -19.32
N PRO A 188 -22.16 -4.61 -18.03
CA PRO A 188 -22.64 -3.30 -17.59
C PRO A 188 -21.71 -2.14 -18.03
N PRO A 189 -22.23 -0.98 -18.46
CA PRO A 189 -21.41 0.17 -18.89
C PRO A 189 -20.35 0.60 -17.87
N ILE A 190 -20.67 0.47 -16.57
CA ILE A 190 -19.74 0.80 -15.49
C ILE A 190 -18.47 -0.04 -15.53
N ALA A 191 -18.55 -1.32 -15.93
CA ALA A 191 -17.38 -2.19 -16.06
C ALA A 191 -16.42 -1.65 -17.13
N TYR A 192 -16.93 -1.32 -18.33
CA TYR A 192 -16.12 -0.74 -19.40
C TYR A 192 -15.49 0.59 -19.02
N ILE A 193 -16.25 1.48 -18.39
CA ILE A 193 -15.76 2.80 -17.96
C ILE A 193 -14.64 2.64 -16.92
N THR A 194 -14.84 1.78 -15.93
CA THR A 194 -13.82 1.51 -14.90
C THR A 194 -12.56 0.89 -15.50
N ILE A 195 -12.70 -0.10 -16.40
CA ILE A 195 -11.56 -0.69 -17.12
C ILE A 195 -10.83 0.39 -17.92
N ALA A 196 -11.53 1.25 -18.65
CA ALA A 196 -10.94 2.31 -19.46
C ALA A 196 -10.17 3.33 -18.60
N ILE A 197 -10.76 3.79 -17.48
CA ILE A 197 -10.13 4.73 -16.56
C ILE A 197 -8.88 4.12 -15.90
N LEU A 198 -8.96 2.88 -15.42
CA LEU A 198 -7.82 2.20 -14.80
C LEU A 198 -6.73 1.88 -15.81
N THR A 199 -7.10 1.55 -17.05
CA THR A 199 -6.16 1.36 -18.16
C THR A 199 -5.43 2.66 -18.48
N ALA A 200 -6.19 3.76 -18.64
CA ALA A 200 -5.64 5.07 -18.97
C ALA A 200 -4.70 5.57 -17.86
N THR A 201 -5.13 5.48 -16.60
CA THR A 201 -4.30 5.89 -15.46
C THR A 201 -3.04 5.04 -15.34
N THR A 202 -3.12 3.71 -15.45
CA THR A 202 -1.95 2.82 -15.42
C THR A 202 -0.99 3.13 -16.56
N PHE A 203 -1.51 3.33 -17.78
CA PHE A 203 -0.74 3.66 -18.97
C PHE A 203 -0.01 5.01 -18.83
N VAL A 204 -0.71 6.04 -18.39
CA VAL A 204 -0.14 7.40 -18.24
C VAL A 204 0.82 7.46 -17.06
N PHE A 205 0.42 6.95 -15.89
CA PHE A 205 1.20 7.06 -14.66
C PHE A 205 2.45 6.17 -14.68
N GLY A 206 2.33 4.92 -15.12
CA GLY A 206 3.47 3.99 -15.23
C GLY A 206 4.34 4.25 -16.47
N GLY A 207 3.72 4.64 -17.59
CA GLY A 207 4.42 4.85 -18.86
C GLY A 207 5.16 6.16 -18.93
N PHE A 208 4.46 7.26 -18.66
CA PHE A 208 4.96 8.62 -18.93
C PHE A 208 5.33 9.37 -17.65
N MET A 209 4.47 9.40 -16.63
CA MET A 209 4.70 10.24 -15.45
C MET A 209 5.76 9.65 -14.50
N ARG A 210 5.77 8.34 -14.24
CA ARG A 210 6.80 7.62 -13.48
C ARG A 210 7.19 8.30 -12.17
N GLU A 211 8.42 8.81 -12.07
CA GLU A 211 8.96 9.47 -10.89
C GLU A 211 8.21 10.76 -10.53
N GLN A 212 7.54 11.40 -11.50
CA GLN A 212 6.73 12.59 -11.25
C GLN A 212 5.55 12.28 -10.32
N VAL A 213 4.96 11.09 -10.44
CA VAL A 213 3.91 10.63 -9.52
C VAL A 213 4.49 10.55 -8.11
N CYS A 214 5.66 9.95 -7.96
CA CYS A 214 6.32 9.81 -6.67
C CYS A 214 6.79 11.15 -6.08
N ILE A 215 7.22 12.13 -6.89
CA ILE A 215 7.77 13.41 -6.41
C ILE A 215 6.66 14.42 -6.10
N TYR A 216 5.65 14.52 -6.97
CA TYR A 216 4.69 15.63 -6.95
C TYR A 216 3.26 15.23 -6.56
N MET A 217 2.83 13.99 -6.82
CA MET A 217 1.45 13.56 -6.55
C MET A 217 1.32 12.73 -5.27
N CYS A 218 2.30 11.87 -5.00
CA CYS A 218 2.27 10.95 -3.89
C CYS A 218 2.54 11.70 -2.57
N PRO A 219 1.64 11.64 -1.57
CA PRO A 219 1.86 12.30 -0.28
C PRO A 219 2.87 11.54 0.59
N TRP A 220 3.03 10.23 0.36
CA TRP A 220 3.86 9.34 1.17
C TRP A 220 5.33 9.74 1.30
N PRO A 221 6.06 10.15 0.24
CA PRO A 221 7.44 10.63 0.38
C PRO A 221 7.63 11.65 1.50
N ARG A 222 6.70 12.58 1.68
CA ARG A 222 6.78 13.63 2.69
C ARG A 222 6.44 13.10 4.09
N ILE A 223 5.35 12.34 4.19
CA ILE A 223 4.91 11.75 5.46
C ILE A 223 5.98 10.79 6.01
N GLN A 224 6.51 9.92 5.14
CA GLN A 224 7.53 8.96 5.53
C GLN A 224 8.85 9.63 5.89
N ALA A 225 9.27 10.67 5.17
CA ALA A 225 10.48 11.42 5.51
C ALA A 225 10.40 12.08 6.89
N ALA A 226 9.23 12.61 7.27
CA ALA A 226 9.02 13.15 8.61
C ALA A 226 9.03 12.09 9.72
N MET A 227 8.86 10.80 9.37
CA MET A 227 8.88 9.70 10.32
C MET A 227 10.26 9.06 10.53
N MET A 228 11.16 9.19 9.56
CA MET A 228 12.52 8.67 9.65
C MET A 228 13.34 9.46 10.67
N ASP A 229 14.23 8.78 11.37
CA ASP A 229 15.18 9.32 12.32
C ASP A 229 16.60 8.82 12.00
N GLU A 230 17.61 9.28 12.76
CA GLU A 230 19.02 8.97 12.51
C GLU A 230 19.34 7.46 12.62
N ASP A 231 18.54 6.74 13.40
CA ASP A 231 18.65 5.30 13.61
C ASP A 231 17.81 4.48 12.60
N THR A 232 17.10 5.13 11.68
CA THR A 232 16.34 4.44 10.63
C THR A 232 17.29 3.96 9.54
N LEU A 233 17.22 2.67 9.19
CA LEU A 233 18.03 2.12 8.11
C LEU A 233 17.55 2.65 6.76
N THR A 234 18.43 3.36 6.06
CA THR A 234 18.14 3.90 4.73
C THR A 234 19.27 3.59 3.77
N VAL A 235 18.96 3.58 2.46
CA VAL A 235 20.00 3.43 1.45
C VAL A 235 20.77 4.74 1.36
N ALA A 236 22.05 4.73 1.74
CA ALA A 236 22.90 5.90 1.70
C ALA A 236 24.33 5.57 1.26
N TYR A 237 25.05 6.62 0.84
CA TYR A 237 26.45 6.57 0.44
C TYR A 237 27.34 6.92 1.63
N ARG A 238 28.38 6.10 1.88
CA ARG A 238 29.38 6.35 2.93
C ARG A 238 30.40 7.37 2.44
N ASP A 239 30.11 8.66 2.65
CA ASP A 239 30.96 9.76 2.21
C ASP A 239 32.34 9.73 2.88
N TRP A 240 32.43 9.38 4.17
CA TRP A 240 33.69 9.22 4.91
C TRP A 240 34.64 8.18 4.31
N ARG A 241 34.12 7.22 3.55
CA ARG A 241 34.90 6.16 2.89
C ARG A 241 35.10 6.43 1.40
N GLY A 242 34.09 7.00 0.76
CA GLY A 242 34.08 7.23 -0.69
C GLY A 242 34.81 8.49 -1.13
N GLU A 243 34.90 9.51 -0.28
CA GLU A 243 35.51 10.79 -0.61
C GLU A 243 36.99 10.88 -0.16
N PRO A 244 37.85 11.58 -0.91
CA PRO A 244 37.56 12.28 -2.17
C PRO A 244 37.45 11.31 -3.36
N ARG A 245 36.45 11.55 -4.22
CA ARG A 245 36.24 10.78 -5.45
C ARG A 245 37.46 10.76 -6.36
N GLY A 246 37.72 9.61 -6.98
CA GLY A 246 38.84 9.42 -7.92
C GLY A 246 38.90 10.43 -9.09
N LYS A 247 37.77 10.79 -9.71
CA LYS A 247 37.75 11.85 -10.74
C LYS A 247 37.69 13.26 -10.16
N GLY A 248 37.20 13.43 -8.93
CA GLY A 248 37.28 14.69 -8.19
C GLY A 248 38.73 15.09 -7.94
N LEU A 249 39.59 14.12 -7.62
CA LEU A 249 41.05 14.28 -7.56
C LEU A 249 41.66 14.67 -8.91
N ARG A 250 41.21 14.07 -10.03
CA ARG A 250 41.66 14.48 -11.39
C ARG A 250 41.22 15.89 -11.76
N ARG A 251 39.98 16.29 -11.42
CA ARG A 251 39.49 17.67 -11.63
C ARG A 251 40.21 18.68 -10.75
N ARG A 252 40.50 18.33 -9.49
CA ARG A 252 41.32 19.17 -8.58
C ARG A 252 42.75 19.28 -9.08
N ALA A 253 43.37 18.17 -9.47
CA ALA A 253 44.70 18.18 -10.08
C ALA A 253 44.74 19.00 -11.38
N ALA A 254 43.74 18.85 -12.26
CA ALA A 254 43.63 19.66 -13.48
C ALA A 254 43.35 21.15 -13.20
N ALA A 255 42.62 21.48 -12.13
CA ALA A 255 42.41 22.86 -11.69
C ALA A 255 43.69 23.46 -11.07
N GLU A 256 44.42 22.69 -10.27
CA GLU A 256 45.74 23.05 -9.71
C GLU A 256 46.78 23.23 -10.83
N GLU A 257 46.77 22.36 -11.84
CA GLU A 257 47.64 22.41 -13.02
C GLU A 257 47.27 23.59 -13.95
N ALA A 258 45.98 23.88 -14.10
CA ALA A 258 45.49 25.08 -14.79
C ALA A 258 45.89 26.36 -14.04
N GLU A 259 45.72 26.43 -12.72
CA GLU A 259 46.19 27.55 -11.89
C GLU A 259 47.73 27.72 -11.96
N ALA A 260 48.48 26.62 -11.99
CA ALA A 260 49.93 26.63 -12.16
C ALA A 260 50.35 27.12 -13.54
N SER A 261 49.63 26.74 -14.60
CA SER A 261 49.89 27.18 -15.98
C SER A 261 49.54 28.66 -16.23
N ILE A 262 48.59 29.21 -15.47
CA ILE A 262 48.20 30.62 -15.54
C ILE A 262 49.22 31.52 -14.80
N ARG A 263 50.06 30.97 -13.92
CA ARG A 263 51.14 31.71 -13.27
C ARG A 263 52.39 31.80 -14.14
N ALA A 264 52.36 32.74 -15.09
CA ALA A 264 53.56 33.40 -15.59
C ALA A 264 53.26 34.83 -16.06
N ALA A 265 54.00 35.79 -15.47
CA ALA A 265 54.16 37.21 -15.82
C ALA A 265 53.09 38.22 -15.36
N GLY A 266 53.40 38.97 -14.27
CA GLY A 266 52.82 40.29 -14.01
C GLY A 266 52.60 40.63 -12.51
N PRO A 267 52.82 41.89 -12.08
CA PRO A 267 52.85 42.27 -10.67
C PRO A 267 51.46 42.36 -10.04
N GLN A 268 51.43 42.17 -8.73
CA GLN A 268 50.26 42.04 -7.88
C GLN A 268 49.64 43.40 -7.52
N ILE A 269 48.34 43.59 -7.70
CA ILE A 269 47.56 44.70 -7.11
C ILE A 269 46.40 44.10 -6.29
N GLY A 270 46.70 43.65 -5.05
CA GLY A 270 45.78 43.29 -3.95
C GLY A 270 44.69 42.22 -4.20
N PRO A 271 43.97 41.73 -3.16
CA PRO A 271 44.27 41.61 -1.75
C PRO A 271 44.35 40.12 -1.35
N ARG A 272 45.41 39.41 -1.76
CA ARG A 272 46.00 38.35 -0.93
C ARG A 272 47.50 38.50 -1.04
N SER A 273 48.15 38.91 0.05
CA SER A 273 49.56 39.28 0.10
C SER A 273 50.47 38.14 -0.40
N PRO A 274 51.57 38.44 -1.10
CA PRO A 274 52.55 37.44 -1.49
C PRO A 274 53.32 36.94 -0.27
N VAL A 275 53.71 35.66 -0.31
CA VAL A 275 54.66 35.09 0.64
C VAL A 275 56.05 35.60 0.26
N ILE A 276 56.65 36.42 1.12
CA ILE A 276 58.02 36.92 0.96
C ILE A 276 58.99 35.79 1.34
N PRO A 277 59.90 35.36 0.46
CA PRO A 277 60.97 34.44 0.85
C PRO A 277 61.99 35.20 1.71
N MET A 278 62.18 34.80 2.96
CA MET A 278 63.26 35.34 3.79
C MET A 278 64.61 34.74 3.34
N PRO A 279 65.62 35.57 2.99
CA PRO A 279 66.96 35.08 2.69
C PRO A 279 67.55 34.37 3.92
N GLY A 280 67.89 33.09 3.78
CA GLY A 280 68.46 32.27 4.84
C GLY A 280 67.56 31.16 5.40
N MET A 281 66.29 31.05 4.98
CA MET A 281 65.48 29.86 5.29
C MET A 281 65.71 28.75 4.26
N PRO A 282 65.85 27.48 4.68
CA PRO A 282 66.05 26.38 3.74
C PRO A 282 64.84 26.26 2.81
N SER A 283 65.10 26.35 1.50
CA SER A 283 64.16 26.11 0.40
C SER A 283 63.86 24.60 0.26
N GLY A 284 63.37 24.01 1.34
CA GLY A 284 63.18 22.58 1.51
C GLY A 284 61.77 22.21 1.93
N LEU A 285 60.74 22.90 1.44
CA LEU A 285 59.38 22.37 1.53
C LEU A 285 58.99 21.82 0.16
N ARG A 286 59.30 20.53 0.00
CA ARG A 286 58.63 19.65 -0.96
C ARG A 286 57.15 19.99 -0.93
N VAL A 287 56.60 20.48 -2.05
CA VAL A 287 55.15 20.46 -2.24
C VAL A 287 54.74 19.00 -2.03
N PRO A 288 53.90 18.69 -1.02
CA PRO A 288 53.48 17.32 -0.84
C PRO A 288 52.76 16.93 -2.11
N LYS A 289 53.26 15.88 -2.80
CA LYS A 289 52.43 15.09 -3.72
C LYS A 289 51.11 14.91 -2.99
N ASN A 290 50.00 15.33 -3.58
CA ASN A 290 48.68 15.24 -2.96
C ASN A 290 48.48 13.81 -2.42
N THR A 291 48.75 13.59 -1.13
CA THR A 291 48.65 12.30 -0.41
C THR A 291 47.29 12.20 0.24
N VAL A 292 46.27 12.90 -0.29
CA VAL A 292 44.91 12.59 0.12
C VAL A 292 44.63 11.21 -0.42
N ALA A 293 44.61 10.23 0.47
CA ALA A 293 44.25 8.86 0.15
C ALA A 293 42.95 8.90 -0.64
N LYS A 294 42.99 8.38 -1.87
CA LYS A 294 41.82 8.34 -2.75
C LYS A 294 40.76 7.51 -2.05
N GLY A 295 39.56 8.09 -1.89
CA GLY A 295 38.42 7.35 -1.39
C GLY A 295 37.98 6.26 -2.36
N ASP A 296 37.20 5.32 -1.85
CA ASP A 296 36.76 4.12 -2.58
C ASP A 296 35.88 4.45 -3.81
N CYS A 297 35.26 5.64 -3.84
CA CYS A 297 34.41 6.06 -4.95
C CYS A 297 35.24 6.49 -6.17
N ILE A 298 35.11 5.76 -7.27
CA ILE A 298 35.81 6.06 -8.52
C ILE A 298 35.05 7.02 -9.46
N ASP A 299 33.92 7.58 -9.03
CA ASP A 299 33.07 8.48 -9.83
C ASP A 299 32.61 7.90 -11.18
N CYS A 300 32.14 6.64 -11.18
CA CYS A 300 31.68 5.93 -12.38
C CYS A 300 30.24 6.27 -12.81
N ASN A 301 29.46 6.94 -11.95
CA ASN A 301 28.03 7.20 -12.11
C ASN A 301 27.15 5.94 -12.25
N ALA A 302 27.62 4.75 -11.89
CA ALA A 302 26.82 3.52 -11.98
C ALA A 302 25.55 3.61 -11.12
N CYS A 303 25.67 4.07 -9.87
CA CYS A 303 24.55 4.28 -8.94
C CYS A 303 23.50 5.26 -9.47
N VAL A 304 23.93 6.36 -10.10
CA VAL A 304 23.04 7.36 -10.73
C VAL A 304 22.33 6.76 -11.94
N ASN A 305 23.05 6.01 -12.76
CA ASN A 305 22.53 5.47 -14.01
C ASN A 305 21.50 4.35 -13.81
N VAL A 306 21.47 3.67 -12.66
CA VAL A 306 20.47 2.64 -12.33
C VAL A 306 19.28 3.17 -11.53
N CYS A 307 19.36 4.40 -11.03
CA CYS A 307 18.33 4.97 -10.19
C CYS A 307 17.06 5.28 -11.01
N PRO A 308 15.90 4.68 -10.67
CA PRO A 308 14.65 4.97 -11.36
C PRO A 308 14.13 6.39 -11.10
N MET A 309 14.61 7.03 -10.02
CA MET A 309 14.26 8.39 -9.61
C MET A 309 15.24 9.44 -10.14
N GLY A 310 16.33 9.02 -10.80
CA GLY A 310 17.30 9.93 -11.41
C GLY A 310 18.13 10.74 -10.41
N ILE A 311 18.15 10.33 -9.14
CA ILE A 311 18.93 10.99 -8.09
C ILE A 311 20.39 10.56 -8.08
N ASP A 312 21.25 11.46 -7.62
CA ASP A 312 22.63 11.14 -7.25
C ASP A 312 22.74 10.87 -5.75
N ILE A 313 22.81 9.59 -5.39
CA ILE A 313 22.88 9.15 -3.99
C ILE A 313 24.12 9.67 -3.23
N ARG A 314 25.11 10.19 -3.95
CA ARG A 314 26.33 10.73 -3.36
C ARG A 314 26.17 12.18 -2.89
N ASP A 315 25.06 12.82 -3.23
CA ASP A 315 24.68 14.16 -2.73
C ASP A 315 23.91 14.07 -1.41
N GLY A 316 23.90 12.89 -0.78
CA GLY A 316 23.20 12.62 0.47
C GLY A 316 21.77 12.13 0.29
N GLN A 317 21.01 12.14 1.39
CA GLN A 317 19.64 11.63 1.41
C GLN A 317 18.69 12.63 0.73
N GLN A 318 18.02 12.17 -0.33
CA GLN A 318 17.08 13.00 -1.10
C GLN A 318 15.65 12.52 -0.90
N MET A 319 14.69 13.45 -0.84
CA MET A 319 13.26 13.16 -0.72
C MET A 319 12.71 12.28 -1.85
N ALA A 320 13.36 12.27 -3.00
CA ALA A 320 12.99 11.41 -4.12
C ALA A 320 13.49 9.96 -3.97
N CYS A 321 14.40 9.66 -3.04
CA CYS A 321 14.90 8.30 -2.83
C CYS A 321 13.79 7.37 -2.31
N ILE A 322 13.49 6.33 -3.07
CA ILE A 322 12.49 5.29 -2.72
C ILE A 322 13.12 4.06 -2.03
N THR A 323 14.39 4.13 -1.62
CA THR A 323 15.13 3.04 -0.94
C THR A 323 15.00 1.65 -1.61
N CYS A 324 15.01 1.61 -2.94
CA CYS A 324 14.91 0.36 -3.73
C CYS A 324 16.21 -0.42 -3.91
N ALA A 325 17.33 0.08 -3.36
CA ALA A 325 18.66 -0.56 -3.33
C ALA A 325 19.30 -0.96 -4.66
N LEU A 326 18.75 -0.58 -5.82
CA LEU A 326 19.38 -0.87 -7.12
C LEU A 326 20.77 -0.23 -7.26
N CYS A 327 21.00 0.91 -6.59
CA CYS A 327 22.31 1.55 -6.53
C CYS A 327 23.34 0.75 -5.71
N ILE A 328 22.92 -0.08 -4.75
CA ILE A 328 23.80 -0.97 -3.98
C ILE A 328 24.37 -2.03 -4.92
N ASP A 329 23.49 -2.79 -5.59
CA ASP A 329 23.89 -3.83 -6.55
C ASP A 329 24.84 -3.27 -7.63
N ALA A 330 24.54 -2.08 -8.16
CA ALA A 330 25.36 -1.46 -9.20
C ALA A 330 26.71 -0.94 -8.70
N CYS A 331 26.75 -0.47 -7.45
CA CYS A 331 27.99 -0.04 -6.82
C CYS A 331 28.88 -1.24 -6.52
N ASP A 332 28.33 -2.28 -5.90
CA ASP A 332 29.06 -3.49 -5.52
C ASP A 332 29.66 -4.21 -6.73
N GLU A 333 28.95 -4.24 -7.87
CA GLU A 333 29.48 -4.76 -9.13
C GLU A 333 30.73 -3.98 -9.59
N VAL A 334 30.74 -2.66 -9.41
CA VAL A 334 31.90 -1.81 -9.74
C VAL A 334 33.02 -1.99 -8.71
N MET A 335 32.69 -2.04 -7.42
CA MET A 335 33.67 -2.24 -6.35
C MET A 335 34.44 -3.54 -6.57
N GLU A 336 33.73 -4.64 -6.82
CA GLU A 336 34.31 -5.95 -7.14
C GLU A 336 35.22 -5.89 -8.38
N LYS A 337 34.77 -5.27 -9.47
CA LYS A 337 35.57 -5.12 -10.69
C LYS A 337 36.84 -4.28 -10.51
N THR A 338 36.84 -3.38 -9.54
CA THR A 338 37.99 -2.53 -9.23
C THR A 338 38.84 -3.02 -8.05
N GLY A 339 38.51 -4.18 -7.49
CA GLY A 339 39.20 -4.76 -6.34
C GLY A 339 39.01 -3.99 -5.03
N GLN A 340 37.96 -3.18 -4.94
CA GLN A 340 37.63 -2.41 -3.74
C GLN A 340 36.61 -3.18 -2.87
N PRO A 341 36.58 -2.97 -1.54
CA PRO A 341 35.60 -3.64 -0.69
C PRO A 341 34.15 -3.26 -1.06
N ARG A 342 33.17 -4.16 -0.87
CA ARG A 342 31.75 -3.85 -1.11
C ARG A 342 31.16 -2.92 -0.05
N GLY A 343 29.90 -2.48 -0.21
CA GLY A 343 29.17 -1.73 0.81
C GLY A 343 29.55 -0.25 0.91
N LEU A 344 30.00 0.35 -0.19
CA LEU A 344 30.20 1.81 -0.29
C LEU A 344 28.86 2.56 -0.30
N ILE A 345 27.84 1.93 -0.88
CA ILE A 345 26.44 2.29 -0.73
C ILE A 345 25.77 1.08 -0.11
N ASP A 346 25.06 1.26 1.01
CA ASP A 346 24.36 0.17 1.68
C ASP A 346 23.14 0.68 2.46
N TYR A 347 22.39 -0.23 3.08
CA TYR A 347 21.43 0.13 4.14
C TYR A 347 22.18 0.46 5.43
N ILE A 348 22.14 1.72 5.83
CA ILE A 348 22.88 2.23 6.97
C ILE A 348 21.98 3.16 7.79
N ALA A 349 22.22 3.22 9.09
CA ALA A 349 21.69 4.27 9.93
C ALA A 349 22.65 5.46 9.91
N LEU A 350 22.13 6.68 9.93
CA LEU A 350 22.96 7.88 10.00
C LEU A 350 23.75 7.94 11.32
N SER A 351 23.18 7.41 12.41
CA SER A 351 23.82 7.33 13.72
C SER A 351 25.09 6.46 13.74
N ASP A 352 25.24 5.54 12.78
CA ASP A 352 26.45 4.70 12.65
C ASP A 352 27.63 5.45 12.00
N ALA A 353 27.35 6.53 11.26
CA ALA A 353 28.36 7.23 10.46
C ALA A 353 29.60 7.69 11.27
N PRO A 354 29.47 8.30 12.47
CA PRO A 354 30.64 8.72 13.25
C PRO A 354 31.50 7.54 13.72
N ALA A 355 30.87 6.44 14.13
CA ALA A 355 31.57 5.26 14.62
C ALA A 355 32.33 4.54 13.49
N GLU A 356 31.67 4.37 12.35
CA GLU A 356 32.31 3.78 11.17
C GLU A 356 33.41 4.67 10.58
N ALA A 357 33.24 5.98 10.59
CA ALA A 357 34.27 6.93 10.18
C ALA A 357 35.51 6.86 11.11
N ALA A 358 35.31 6.52 12.39
CA ALA A 358 36.39 6.25 13.34
C ALA A 358 37.01 4.84 13.20
N GLY A 359 36.57 4.05 12.21
CA GLY A 359 37.09 2.71 11.95
C GLY A 359 36.50 1.61 12.84
N GLN A 360 35.43 1.88 13.56
CA GLN A 360 34.72 0.86 14.34
C GLN A 360 33.93 -0.07 13.40
N PRO A 361 33.73 -1.34 13.77
CA PRO A 361 32.92 -2.26 12.96
C PRO A 361 31.46 -1.76 12.86
N PRO A 362 30.78 -2.02 11.73
CA PRO A 362 29.40 -1.61 11.54
C PRO A 362 28.50 -2.26 12.60
N GLN A 363 27.54 -1.51 13.11
CA GLN A 363 26.58 -2.05 14.07
C GLN A 363 25.66 -3.07 13.40
N SER A 364 25.14 -4.01 14.20
CA SER A 364 24.18 -4.98 13.68
C SER A 364 22.88 -4.30 13.28
N VAL A 365 22.40 -4.61 12.07
CA VAL A 365 21.10 -4.19 11.53
C VAL A 365 19.95 -4.44 12.54
N TRP A 366 20.03 -5.53 13.30
CA TRP A 366 19.01 -5.88 14.29
C TRP A 366 18.90 -4.89 15.44
N ARG A 367 19.96 -4.16 15.78
CA ARG A 367 19.93 -3.13 16.83
C ARG A 367 19.01 -1.97 16.44
N HIS A 368 19.04 -1.60 15.16
CA HIS A 368 18.18 -0.57 14.58
C HIS A 368 16.73 -1.04 14.40
N VAL A 369 16.55 -2.32 14.09
CA VAL A 369 15.21 -2.93 13.94
C VAL A 369 14.53 -3.14 15.30
N LEU A 370 15.23 -3.68 16.30
CA LEU A 370 14.69 -4.09 17.62
C LEU A 370 14.76 -2.98 18.69
N ARG A 371 14.53 -1.73 18.30
CA ARG A 371 14.47 -0.58 19.21
C ARG A 371 13.06 -0.37 19.78
N ALA A 372 12.98 0.26 20.95
CA ALA A 372 11.71 0.48 21.68
C ALA A 372 10.57 1.03 20.80
N ARG A 373 10.84 2.05 19.97
CA ARG A 373 9.85 2.64 19.04
C ARG A 373 9.25 1.59 18.09
N ASN A 374 10.09 0.76 17.46
CA ASN A 374 9.64 -0.26 16.52
C ASN A 374 8.92 -1.40 17.25
N LEU A 375 9.39 -1.76 18.45
CA LEU A 375 8.73 -2.77 19.28
C LEU A 375 7.33 -2.34 19.72
N ILE A 376 7.11 -1.04 20.01
CA ILE A 376 5.78 -0.50 20.29
C ILE A 376 4.87 -0.64 19.07
N TYR A 377 5.33 -0.23 17.88
CA TYR A 377 4.52 -0.38 16.65
C TYR A 377 4.24 -1.86 16.33
N ALA A 378 5.23 -2.73 16.47
CA ALA A 378 5.07 -4.17 16.28
C ALA A 378 4.09 -4.78 17.29
N GLY A 379 4.15 -4.34 18.56
CA GLY A 379 3.23 -4.76 19.62
C GLY A 379 1.80 -4.31 19.34
N LEU A 380 1.58 -3.05 18.97
CA LEU A 380 0.26 -2.53 18.59
C LEU A 380 -0.31 -3.26 17.36
N TRP A 381 0.51 -3.42 16.33
CA TRP A 381 0.12 -4.13 15.10
C TRP A 381 -0.27 -5.59 15.40
N SER A 382 0.56 -6.30 16.16
CA SER A 382 0.30 -7.69 16.54
C SER A 382 -0.91 -7.82 17.46
N GLY A 383 -1.08 -6.91 18.42
CA GLY A 383 -2.22 -6.89 19.34
C GLY A 383 -3.55 -6.72 18.62
N ILE A 384 -3.62 -5.81 17.65
CA ILE A 384 -4.82 -5.65 16.81
C ILE A 384 -5.04 -6.90 15.96
N GLY A 385 -3.99 -7.47 15.36
CA GLY A 385 -4.10 -8.70 14.58
C GLY A 385 -4.67 -9.87 15.41
N ILE A 386 -4.16 -10.07 16.62
CA ILE A 386 -4.65 -11.09 17.56
C ILE A 386 -6.11 -10.80 17.93
N ALA A 387 -6.46 -9.56 18.23
CA ALA A 387 -7.83 -9.18 18.57
C ALA A 387 -8.81 -9.44 17.41
N LEU A 388 -8.42 -9.16 16.17
CA LEU A 388 -9.24 -9.44 14.99
C LEU A 388 -9.41 -10.94 14.76
N VAL A 389 -8.32 -11.73 14.87
CA VAL A 389 -8.40 -13.19 14.76
C VAL A 389 -9.31 -13.76 15.86
N PHE A 390 -9.14 -13.30 17.10
CA PHE A 390 -9.99 -13.71 18.21
C PHE A 390 -11.47 -13.34 17.99
N ALA A 391 -11.76 -12.13 17.52
CA ALA A 391 -13.11 -11.69 17.18
C ALA A 391 -13.71 -12.53 16.04
N LEU A 392 -12.90 -12.99 15.08
CA LEU A 392 -13.35 -13.88 14.01
C LEU A 392 -13.75 -15.26 14.54
N PHE A 393 -13.01 -15.82 15.51
CA PHE A 393 -13.33 -17.12 16.12
C PHE A 393 -14.53 -17.08 17.07
N LEU A 394 -14.81 -15.94 17.71
CA LEU A 394 -15.98 -15.76 18.56
C LEU A 394 -17.22 -15.25 17.81
N ARG A 395 -17.15 -15.16 16.49
CA ARG A 395 -18.23 -14.64 15.65
C ARG A 395 -19.45 -15.58 15.76
N PRO A 396 -20.62 -15.08 16.19
CA PRO A 396 -21.84 -15.88 16.21
C PRO A 396 -22.35 -16.11 14.78
N GLU A 397 -22.83 -17.32 14.52
CA GLU A 397 -23.41 -17.72 13.22
C GLU A 397 -24.85 -17.21 13.06
N VAL A 398 -25.57 -17.05 14.17
CA VAL A 398 -26.95 -16.54 14.21
C VAL A 398 -26.96 -15.22 14.95
N GLU A 399 -27.56 -14.22 14.34
CA GLU A 399 -27.70 -12.89 14.94
C GLU A 399 -29.16 -12.43 14.82
N MET A 400 -29.68 -11.82 15.89
CA MET A 400 -31.02 -11.27 15.91
C MET A 400 -30.98 -9.78 16.27
N THR A 401 -31.83 -9.00 15.64
CA THR A 401 -32.12 -7.61 16.03
C THR A 401 -33.61 -7.45 16.20
N VAL A 402 -34.03 -6.83 17.30
CA VAL A 402 -35.44 -6.58 17.61
C VAL A 402 -35.67 -5.08 17.67
N ALA A 403 -36.63 -4.58 16.88
CA ALA A 403 -37.04 -3.18 16.88
C ALA A 403 -38.50 -3.05 17.36
N PRO A 404 -38.77 -2.56 18.58
CA PRO A 404 -40.13 -2.34 19.05
C PRO A 404 -40.82 -1.22 18.25
N ILE A 405 -42.06 -1.47 17.83
CA ILE A 405 -42.90 -0.46 17.18
C ILE A 405 -43.46 0.47 18.25
N ARG A 406 -43.23 1.78 18.08
CA ARG A 406 -43.58 2.78 19.11
C ARG A 406 -44.84 3.59 18.79
N ASN A 407 -45.45 3.38 17.64
CA ASN A 407 -46.64 4.13 17.23
C ASN A 407 -47.69 3.19 16.60
N PRO A 408 -48.68 2.72 17.37
CA PRO A 408 -48.83 2.88 18.83
C PRO A 408 -47.84 2.00 19.62
N THR A 409 -47.55 2.33 20.88
CA THR A 409 -46.68 1.51 21.76
C THR A 409 -47.35 0.21 22.20
N HIS A 410 -48.67 0.20 22.33
CA HIS A 410 -49.47 -0.98 22.59
C HIS A 410 -50.86 -0.84 21.95
N VAL A 411 -51.52 -1.97 21.69
CA VAL A 411 -52.89 -2.04 21.19
C VAL A 411 -53.72 -2.87 22.15
N VAL A 412 -54.91 -2.38 22.51
CA VAL A 412 -55.89 -3.14 23.31
C VAL A 412 -56.84 -3.85 22.35
N LEU A 413 -56.89 -5.18 22.42
CA LEU A 413 -57.80 -6.00 21.63
C LEU A 413 -59.21 -6.04 22.26
N ALA A 414 -60.20 -6.53 21.51
CA ALA A 414 -61.61 -6.55 21.95
C ALA A 414 -61.86 -7.42 23.20
N ASP A 415 -61.01 -8.43 23.43
CA ASP A 415 -61.00 -9.30 24.60
C ASP A 415 -60.26 -8.69 25.81
N GLY A 416 -59.71 -7.47 25.67
CA GLY A 416 -58.93 -6.78 26.69
C GLY A 416 -57.44 -7.18 26.74
N THR A 417 -56.98 -8.04 25.82
CA THR A 417 -55.57 -8.42 25.67
C THR A 417 -54.74 -7.22 25.20
N ILE A 418 -53.53 -7.07 25.75
CA ILE A 418 -52.59 -6.01 25.36
C ILE A 418 -51.55 -6.59 24.39
N ARG A 419 -51.47 -6.02 23.19
CA ARG A 419 -50.56 -6.43 22.12
C ARG A 419 -49.46 -5.40 21.90
N ASN A 420 -48.20 -5.84 21.95
CA ASN A 420 -47.04 -5.09 21.46
C ASN A 420 -46.58 -5.69 20.13
N ALA A 421 -46.06 -4.84 19.24
CA ALA A 421 -45.53 -5.28 17.95
C ALA A 421 -44.03 -4.98 17.85
N TYR A 422 -43.27 -5.94 17.31
CA TYR A 422 -41.83 -5.84 17.13
C TYR A 422 -41.48 -6.24 15.71
N ASP A 423 -40.60 -5.50 15.07
CA ASP A 423 -39.95 -5.98 13.84
C ASP A 423 -38.72 -6.78 14.26
N VAL A 424 -38.78 -8.10 14.08
CA VAL A 424 -37.68 -9.03 14.38
C VAL A 424 -36.95 -9.34 13.08
N ARG A 425 -35.65 -9.10 13.09
CA ARG A 425 -34.75 -9.44 11.99
C ARG A 425 -33.80 -10.52 12.45
N VAL A 426 -33.88 -11.68 11.83
CA VAL A 426 -33.00 -12.83 12.08
C VAL A 426 -32.06 -12.95 10.90
N ARG A 427 -30.77 -13.07 11.19
CA ARG A 427 -29.72 -13.24 10.19
C ARG A 427 -29.16 -14.65 10.31
N ASN A 428 -29.29 -15.40 9.23
CA ASN A 428 -28.68 -16.70 9.06
C ASN A 428 -27.34 -16.50 8.33
N LYS A 429 -26.21 -16.80 8.98
CA LYS A 429 -24.87 -16.80 8.37
C LYS A 429 -24.37 -18.22 8.05
N GLN A 430 -25.29 -19.20 8.09
CA GLN A 430 -25.00 -20.58 7.72
C GLN A 430 -25.32 -20.78 6.24
N GLY A 431 -24.56 -21.66 5.60
CA GLY A 431 -24.72 -22.01 4.19
C GLY A 431 -25.94 -22.89 3.88
N THR A 432 -26.84 -23.11 4.83
CA THR A 432 -28.09 -23.85 4.64
C THR A 432 -29.27 -23.03 5.14
N GLU A 433 -30.44 -23.25 4.53
CA GLU A 433 -31.70 -22.73 5.07
C GLU A 433 -31.91 -23.24 6.51
N GLN A 434 -32.40 -22.37 7.38
CA GLN A 434 -32.64 -22.67 8.79
C GLN A 434 -34.04 -22.24 9.21
N ILE A 435 -34.68 -23.08 10.02
CA ILE A 435 -35.95 -22.76 10.67
C ILE A 435 -35.65 -22.33 12.11
N PHE A 436 -36.04 -21.09 12.41
CA PHE A 436 -35.81 -20.47 13.70
C PHE A 436 -37.09 -20.41 14.52
N ASP A 437 -37.02 -20.89 15.76
CA ASP A 437 -38.10 -20.84 16.74
C ASP A 437 -37.94 -19.59 17.63
N LEU A 438 -38.99 -18.77 17.71
CA LEU A 438 -39.01 -17.57 18.52
C LEU A 438 -39.64 -17.86 19.88
N SER A 439 -38.95 -17.51 20.96
CA SER A 439 -39.43 -17.73 22.32
C SER A 439 -39.17 -16.53 23.23
N LEU A 440 -39.86 -16.50 24.37
CA LEU A 440 -39.80 -15.43 25.36
C LEU A 440 -39.30 -15.99 26.69
N ASP A 441 -38.57 -15.17 27.46
CA ASP A 441 -38.10 -15.54 28.79
C ASP A 441 -39.20 -15.51 29.86
N LYS A 442 -40.24 -14.70 29.67
CA LYS A 442 -41.32 -14.50 30.64
C LYS A 442 -42.54 -15.39 30.37
N PRO A 443 -43.01 -16.16 31.36
CA PRO A 443 -44.23 -16.96 31.22
C PRO A 443 -45.48 -16.07 31.18
N GLY A 444 -46.50 -16.52 30.44
CA GLY A 444 -47.79 -15.83 30.34
C GLY A 444 -47.89 -14.78 29.23
N LEU A 445 -46.83 -14.58 28.44
CA LEU A 445 -46.88 -13.89 27.16
C LEU A 445 -47.05 -14.90 26.03
N ILE A 446 -47.89 -14.56 25.05
CA ILE A 446 -48.08 -15.35 23.84
C ILE A 446 -47.39 -14.63 22.70
N ILE A 447 -46.57 -15.35 21.94
CA ILE A 447 -45.91 -14.83 20.74
C ILE A 447 -46.73 -15.24 19.51
N THR A 448 -46.74 -14.41 18.49
CA THR A 448 -47.37 -14.75 17.21
C THR A 448 -46.60 -14.06 16.09
N VAL A 449 -46.22 -14.82 15.07
CA VAL A 449 -45.50 -14.30 13.91
C VAL A 449 -46.51 -13.91 12.82
N GLU A 450 -46.41 -12.68 12.31
CA GLU A 450 -47.31 -12.21 11.25
C GLU A 450 -47.16 -13.07 9.99
N GLY A 451 -48.28 -13.63 9.52
CA GLY A 451 -48.32 -14.46 8.30
C GLY A 451 -47.85 -15.90 8.46
N SER A 452 -47.57 -16.36 9.69
CA SER A 452 -47.25 -17.76 9.99
C SER A 452 -48.27 -18.35 10.96
N GLU A 453 -48.66 -19.61 10.75
CA GLU A 453 -49.50 -20.36 11.71
C GLU A 453 -48.69 -20.86 12.92
N THR A 454 -47.36 -20.68 12.90
CA THR A 454 -46.43 -21.13 13.93
C THR A 454 -45.52 -20.00 14.40
N ASP A 455 -44.92 -20.15 15.57
CA ASP A 455 -43.94 -19.19 16.13
C ASP A 455 -42.55 -19.28 15.48
N LYS A 456 -42.51 -19.76 14.23
CA LYS A 456 -41.31 -20.08 13.48
C LYS A 456 -41.12 -19.13 12.31
N ILE A 457 -39.86 -18.85 12.00
CA ILE A 457 -39.44 -18.10 10.82
C ILE A 457 -38.42 -18.93 10.05
N THR A 458 -38.69 -19.18 8.77
CA THR A 458 -37.74 -19.81 7.85
C THR A 458 -36.86 -18.73 7.24
N VAL A 459 -35.55 -18.88 7.34
CA VAL A 459 -34.58 -17.92 6.79
C VAL A 459 -33.61 -18.69 5.88
N PRO A 460 -33.57 -18.36 4.58
CA PRO A 460 -32.64 -19.00 3.64
C PRO A 460 -31.18 -18.91 4.10
N ALA A 461 -30.35 -19.79 3.52
CA ALA A 461 -28.90 -19.74 3.67
C ALA A 461 -28.37 -18.32 3.41
N ASP A 462 -27.41 -17.89 4.23
CA ASP A 462 -26.75 -16.59 4.11
C ASP A 462 -27.75 -15.50 3.73
N SER A 463 -28.72 -15.23 4.59
CA SER A 463 -29.76 -14.24 4.31
C SER A 463 -30.30 -13.62 5.60
N GLN A 464 -31.12 -12.59 5.44
CA GLN A 464 -31.80 -11.95 6.55
C GLN A 464 -33.31 -12.10 6.35
N GLY A 465 -33.95 -12.80 7.28
CA GLY A 465 -35.39 -12.82 7.41
C GLY A 465 -35.85 -11.63 8.26
N GLN A 466 -36.93 -10.99 7.83
CA GLN A 466 -37.65 -10.02 8.66
C GLN A 466 -39.08 -10.50 8.82
N ALA A 467 -39.53 -10.58 10.07
CA ALA A 467 -40.92 -10.84 10.40
C ALA A 467 -41.38 -9.85 11.47
N ARG A 468 -42.65 -9.46 11.38
CA ARG A 468 -43.31 -8.76 12.46
C ARG A 468 -43.81 -9.78 13.46
N VAL A 469 -43.52 -9.52 14.72
CA VAL A 469 -43.85 -10.41 15.84
C VAL A 469 -44.75 -9.64 16.78
N TYR A 470 -45.88 -10.25 17.11
CA TYR A 470 -46.80 -9.77 18.13
C TYR A 470 -46.53 -10.50 19.43
N VAL A 471 -46.51 -9.74 20.52
CA VAL A 471 -46.43 -10.29 21.87
C VAL A 471 -47.68 -9.83 22.61
N ASP A 472 -48.45 -10.80 23.09
CA ASP A 472 -49.75 -10.60 23.71
C ASP A 472 -49.70 -10.94 25.20
N ALA A 473 -50.19 -10.02 26.03
CA ALA A 473 -50.41 -10.25 27.45
C ALA A 473 -51.92 -10.37 27.73
N PRO A 474 -52.39 -11.50 28.30
CA PRO A 474 -53.80 -11.70 28.61
C PRO A 474 -54.39 -10.57 29.48
N ALA A 475 -55.66 -10.26 29.26
CA ALA A 475 -56.39 -9.26 30.02
C ALA A 475 -56.26 -9.48 31.53
N GLY A 476 -55.88 -8.44 32.28
CA GLY A 476 -55.76 -8.49 33.73
C GLY A 476 -54.47 -9.14 34.28
N SER A 477 -53.60 -9.69 33.42
CA SER A 477 -52.29 -10.19 33.82
C SER A 477 -51.40 -9.08 34.44
N PRO A 478 -50.42 -9.42 35.31
CA PRO A 478 -49.50 -8.44 35.87
C PRO A 478 -48.75 -7.63 34.80
N LEU A 479 -48.40 -8.28 33.68
CA LEU A 479 -47.71 -7.67 32.55
C LEU A 479 -48.60 -6.67 31.80
N ALA A 480 -49.88 -7.00 31.59
CA ALA A 480 -50.85 -6.09 30.98
C ALA A 480 -51.11 -4.82 31.82
N LYS A 481 -51.00 -4.91 33.15
CA LYS A 481 -51.17 -3.78 34.09
C LYS A 481 -49.91 -2.93 34.24
N SER A 482 -48.73 -3.49 34.01
CA SER A 482 -47.46 -2.77 34.13
C SER A 482 -47.34 -1.67 33.07
N ALA A 483 -46.78 -0.51 33.41
CA ALA A 483 -46.49 0.53 32.41
C ALA A 483 -45.38 0.07 31.45
N ARG A 484 -44.38 -0.64 31.97
CA ARG A 484 -43.28 -1.21 31.22
C ARG A 484 -42.74 -2.44 31.93
N SER A 485 -42.45 -3.49 31.17
CA SER A 485 -41.81 -4.71 31.64
C SER A 485 -40.66 -5.07 30.70
N ASP A 486 -39.45 -5.25 31.22
CA ASP A 486 -38.34 -5.75 30.40
C ASP A 486 -38.57 -7.22 30.05
N LEU A 487 -38.17 -7.65 28.86
CA LEU A 487 -38.29 -9.03 28.40
C LEU A 487 -37.16 -9.36 27.44
N ARG A 488 -36.88 -10.64 27.26
CA ARG A 488 -35.86 -11.12 26.33
C ARG A 488 -36.50 -12.02 25.28
N LEU A 489 -36.37 -11.62 24.01
CA LEU A 489 -36.70 -12.50 22.89
C LEU A 489 -35.50 -13.40 22.63
N TRP A 490 -35.78 -14.67 22.40
CA TRP A 490 -34.82 -15.67 21.97
C TRP A 490 -35.20 -16.15 20.58
N VAL A 491 -34.18 -16.39 19.77
CA VAL A 491 -34.29 -17.14 18.53
C VAL A 491 -33.42 -18.38 18.66
N THR A 492 -33.96 -19.55 18.34
CA THR A 492 -33.24 -20.83 18.39
C THR A 492 -33.35 -21.53 17.05
N GLY A 493 -32.21 -21.84 16.41
CA GLY A 493 -32.19 -22.70 15.22
C GLY A 493 -32.58 -24.12 15.60
N LEU A 494 -33.61 -24.67 14.97
CA LEU A 494 -34.12 -26.01 15.30
C LEU A 494 -33.14 -27.12 14.91
N GLU A 495 -32.39 -26.93 13.83
CA GLU A 495 -31.43 -27.92 13.33
C GLU A 495 -30.03 -27.66 13.87
N SER A 496 -29.59 -26.39 13.88
CA SER A 496 -28.25 -26.02 14.34
C SER A 496 -28.11 -26.00 15.88
N GLY A 497 -29.21 -25.80 16.61
CA GLY A 497 -29.19 -25.60 18.06
C GLY A 497 -28.64 -24.25 18.51
N GLU A 498 -28.17 -23.41 17.57
CA GLU A 498 -27.64 -22.07 17.83
C GLU A 498 -28.73 -21.13 18.33
N ARG A 499 -28.37 -20.24 19.26
CA ARG A 499 -29.32 -19.33 19.91
C ARG A 499 -28.79 -17.91 19.95
N ALA A 500 -29.66 -16.95 19.65
CA ALA A 500 -29.39 -15.54 19.88
C ALA A 500 -30.52 -14.91 20.71
N ALA A 501 -30.18 -13.92 21.51
CA ALA A 501 -31.14 -13.24 22.37
C ALA A 501 -30.99 -11.74 22.31
N VAL A 502 -32.11 -11.02 22.40
CA VAL A 502 -32.13 -9.56 22.46
C VAL A 502 -33.07 -9.12 23.57
N GLU A 503 -32.58 -8.23 24.43
CA GLU A 503 -33.40 -7.58 25.45
C GLU A 503 -34.24 -6.47 24.83
N THR A 504 -35.52 -6.42 25.20
CA THR A 504 -36.46 -5.37 24.81
C THR A 504 -37.44 -5.12 25.95
N ASN A 505 -38.48 -4.33 25.70
CA ASN A 505 -39.53 -4.05 26.67
C ASN A 505 -40.92 -4.31 26.09
N PHE A 506 -41.84 -4.65 26.98
CA PHE A 506 -43.28 -4.75 26.75
C PHE A 506 -43.93 -3.55 27.43
N THR A 507 -44.78 -2.84 26.70
CA THR A 507 -45.55 -1.72 27.24
C THR A 507 -46.97 -2.20 27.51
N GLY A 508 -47.36 -2.25 28.78
CA GLY A 508 -48.75 -2.53 29.15
C GLY A 508 -49.60 -1.26 29.17
N LYS A 509 -50.84 -1.37 29.67
CA LYS A 509 -51.75 -0.22 29.76
C LYS A 509 -51.25 0.84 30.74
N GLY A 510 -50.44 0.43 31.73
CA GLY A 510 -50.12 1.21 32.91
C GLY A 510 -51.34 1.38 33.80
N THR A 511 -51.13 1.43 35.11
CA THR A 511 -52.08 2.08 36.01
C THR A 511 -51.88 3.59 35.85
N GLU A 512 -52.92 4.31 35.44
CA GLU A 512 -52.97 5.78 35.62
C GLU A 512 -52.71 6.16 37.08
#